data_AF-A0A942LNX1-F1
#
_entry.id   AF-A0A942LNX1-F1
#
_cell.length_a   1.000
_cell.length_b   1.000
_cell.length_c   1.000
_cell.angle_alpha   90.00
_cell.angle_beta   90.00
_cell.angle_gamma   90.00
#
_symmetry.space_group_name_H-M   'P 1'
#
loop_
_entity.id
_entity.type
_entity.pdbx_description
1 polymer ?
#
loop_
_entity_poly.entity_id
_entity_poly.type
_entity_poly.pdbx_seq_one_letter_code
_entity_poly.pdbx_strand_id
1 'polypeptide(L)'
;MKYLMILFILSISVYSKERYEIICRGDLLYLSESIAKSEIGTIEKGENRGAVEKYHRIMKLSLGEPYCAAGVYYCFAIAADSLKLSRTEIPIAKSPLANGIYTNAKAKGKRTIYKVKRHDLIIWRKGKSRFGHIERVIEVLPRGNVRTVAFNVRSPNNPKIGGVFIRRRNIHSFLNAMHIRGIIGFSHVQH
;
A
#
# COMPACT_ATOMS: atom_id res chain seq x y z
N MET A 1 57.71 2.49 6.17
CA MET A 1 56.41 2.96 5.65
C MET A 1 55.31 2.16 6.33
N LYS A 2 55.00 2.56 7.57
CA LYS A 2 54.02 1.94 8.46
C LYS A 2 52.85 2.93 8.55
N TYR A 3 51.63 2.43 8.43
CA TYR A 3 50.37 3.15 8.62
C TYR A 3 49.94 4.10 7.50
N LEU A 4 49.31 3.55 6.46
CA LEU A 4 48.22 4.25 5.78
C LEU A 4 47.13 3.26 5.35
N MET A 5 46.71 2.40 6.28
CA MET A 5 45.49 1.62 6.13
C MET A 5 44.32 2.49 6.63
N ILE A 6 44.02 3.56 5.89
CA ILE A 6 42.84 4.39 6.14
C ILE A 6 41.64 3.56 5.72
N LEU A 7 41.02 2.98 6.76
CA LEU A 7 39.73 2.33 6.77
C LEU A 7 38.69 3.26 6.14
N PHE A 8 38.38 3.05 4.86
CA PHE A 8 37.21 3.63 4.21
C PHE A 8 35.98 2.99 4.87
N ILE A 9 35.54 3.56 6.00
CA ILE A 9 34.24 3.26 6.59
C ILE A 9 33.22 3.79 5.59
N LEU A 10 32.87 2.94 4.62
CA LEU A 10 31.75 3.17 3.73
C LEU A 10 30.54 3.28 4.65
N SER A 11 30.10 4.50 4.94
CA SER A 11 28.84 4.80 5.58
C SER A 11 27.73 4.43 4.60
N ILE A 12 27.55 3.12 4.41
CA ILE A 12 26.40 2.55 3.73
C ILE A 12 25.24 2.94 4.63
N SER A 13 24.56 4.02 4.24
CA SER A 13 23.26 4.38 4.78
C SER A 13 22.32 3.25 4.36
N VAL A 14 22.34 2.16 5.11
CA VAL A 14 21.40 1.06 4.95
C VAL A 14 20.05 1.68 5.26
N TYR A 15 19.24 1.92 4.23
CA TYR A 15 17.86 2.33 4.40
C TYR A 15 17.17 1.23 5.20
N SER A 16 17.07 1.44 6.52
CA SER A 16 16.37 0.55 7.42
C SER A 16 14.91 0.60 7.00
N LYS A 17 14.41 -0.52 6.44
CA LYS A 17 13.01 -0.62 6.07
C LYS A 17 12.19 -0.61 7.35
N GLU A 18 11.22 0.29 7.44
CA GLU A 18 10.43 0.50 8.66
C GLU A 18 9.00 -0.02 8.50
N ARG A 19 8.44 -0.52 9.60
CA ARG A 19 7.02 -0.86 9.71
C ARG A 19 6.40 -0.02 10.83
N TYR A 20 5.29 0.66 10.54
CA TYR A 20 4.53 1.42 11.52
C TYR A 20 3.16 0.81 11.70
N GLU A 21 2.81 0.49 12.94
CA GLU A 21 1.52 -0.09 13.29
C GLU A 21 0.58 1.02 13.76
N ILE A 22 -0.60 1.08 13.15
CA ILE A 22 -1.67 2.04 13.47
C ILE A 22 -2.91 1.29 13.96
N ILE A 23 -3.69 1.94 14.81
CA ILE A 23 -4.90 1.35 15.38
C ILE A 23 -5.98 1.24 14.31
N CYS A 24 -6.66 0.09 14.24
CA CYS A 24 -7.82 -0.13 13.37
C CYS A 24 -8.81 -1.10 14.03
N ARG A 25 -10.10 -0.81 13.90
CA ARG A 25 -11.17 -1.72 14.31
C ARG A 25 -11.09 -3.03 13.53
N GLY A 26 -11.24 -4.17 14.22
CA GLY A 26 -11.05 -5.50 13.64
C GLY A 26 -11.94 -5.77 12.44
N ASP A 27 -13.25 -5.67 12.62
CA ASP A 27 -14.25 -5.90 11.59
C ASP A 27 -14.12 -4.95 10.38
N LEU A 28 -13.76 -3.67 10.60
CA LEU A 28 -13.43 -2.73 9.54
C LEU A 28 -12.22 -3.22 8.71
N LEU A 29 -11.17 -3.72 9.37
CA LEU A 29 -10.01 -4.26 8.68
C LEU A 29 -10.37 -5.51 7.86
N TYR A 30 -11.11 -6.45 8.43
CA TYR A 30 -11.48 -7.68 7.72
C TYR A 30 -12.45 -7.42 6.56
N LEU A 31 -13.50 -6.62 6.78
CA LEU A 31 -14.48 -6.31 5.74
C LEU A 31 -13.84 -5.52 4.59
N SER A 32 -12.95 -4.58 4.89
CA SER A 32 -12.23 -3.87 3.83
C SER A 32 -11.31 -4.80 3.03
N GLU A 33 -10.81 -5.91 3.59
CA GLU A 33 -10.07 -6.91 2.79
C GLU A 33 -11.02 -7.66 1.86
N SER A 34 -12.18 -8.07 2.38
CA SER A 34 -13.21 -8.75 1.60
C SER A 34 -13.63 -7.89 0.39
N ILE A 35 -13.86 -6.59 0.61
CA ILE A 35 -14.14 -5.63 -0.46
C ILE A 35 -12.94 -5.51 -1.41
N ALA A 36 -11.71 -5.38 -0.92
CA ALA A 36 -10.54 -5.35 -1.80
C ALA A 36 -10.44 -6.61 -2.69
N LYS A 37 -10.81 -7.78 -2.17
CA LYS A 37 -10.84 -9.03 -2.93
C LYS A 37 -11.96 -9.06 -3.97
N SER A 38 -13.15 -8.51 -3.67
CA SER A 38 -14.24 -8.44 -4.66
C SER A 38 -13.93 -7.49 -5.82
N GLU A 39 -13.00 -6.56 -5.63
CA GLU A 39 -12.54 -5.66 -6.68
C GLU A 39 -11.56 -6.31 -7.68
N ILE A 40 -11.00 -7.48 -7.36
CA ILE A 40 -10.08 -8.21 -8.25
C ILE A 40 -10.80 -8.55 -9.57
N GLY A 41 -10.14 -8.23 -10.68
CA GLY A 41 -10.72 -8.41 -12.02
C GLY A 41 -11.46 -7.17 -12.53
N THR A 42 -11.54 -6.09 -11.75
CA THR A 42 -11.99 -4.78 -12.25
C THR A 42 -10.99 -4.28 -13.30
N ILE A 43 -11.48 -4.08 -14.53
CA ILE A 43 -10.67 -3.69 -15.69
C ILE A 43 -11.00 -2.24 -16.09
N GLU A 44 -9.95 -1.49 -16.47
CA GLU A 44 -10.05 -0.15 -17.02
C GLU A 44 -10.61 -0.16 -18.45
N LYS A 45 -11.39 0.87 -18.81
CA LYS A 45 -11.83 1.15 -20.19
C LYS A 45 -11.06 2.35 -20.75
N GLY A 46 -9.79 2.13 -21.10
CA GLY A 46 -8.82 3.21 -21.42
C GLY A 46 -7.85 3.41 -20.26
N GLU A 47 -7.14 4.53 -20.23
CA GLU A 47 -6.18 4.81 -19.15
C GLU A 47 -6.90 5.30 -17.89
N ASN A 48 -7.01 4.43 -16.88
CA ASN A 48 -7.61 4.75 -15.58
C ASN A 48 -9.07 5.26 -15.69
N ARG A 49 -9.86 4.65 -16.58
CA ARG A 49 -11.25 5.01 -16.93
C ARG A 49 -12.22 3.84 -16.73
N GLY A 50 -13.52 4.11 -16.73
CA GLY A 50 -14.56 3.09 -16.66
C GLY A 50 -14.86 2.63 -15.23
N ALA A 51 -14.83 1.32 -14.97
CA ALA A 51 -15.25 0.77 -13.68
C ALA A 51 -14.43 1.28 -12.49
N VAL A 52 -13.20 1.73 -12.73
CA VAL A 52 -12.28 2.27 -11.72
C VAL A 52 -12.64 3.69 -11.26
N GLU A 53 -13.53 4.39 -11.96
CA GLU A 53 -13.91 5.78 -11.64
C GLU A 53 -14.61 5.92 -10.28
N LYS A 54 -15.17 4.81 -9.77
CA LYS A 54 -15.68 4.76 -8.39
C LYS A 54 -14.61 5.08 -7.35
N TYR A 55 -13.34 4.76 -7.62
CA TYR A 55 -12.22 5.13 -6.75
C TYR A 55 -11.87 6.61 -6.87
N HIS A 56 -11.95 7.20 -8.07
CA HIS A 56 -11.72 8.64 -8.25
C HIS A 56 -12.75 9.46 -7.48
N ARG A 57 -14.03 9.08 -7.56
CA ARG A 57 -15.13 9.80 -6.91
C ARG A 57 -14.94 9.93 -5.40
N ILE A 58 -14.48 8.88 -4.71
CA ILE A 58 -14.34 8.92 -3.25
C ILE A 58 -13.26 9.91 -2.78
N MET A 59 -12.26 10.11 -3.61
CA MET A 59 -11.13 11.01 -3.37
C MET A 59 -11.28 12.36 -4.09
N LYS A 60 -12.39 12.59 -4.81
CA LYS A 60 -12.61 13.77 -5.67
C LYS A 60 -11.44 14.00 -6.66
N LEU A 61 -10.92 12.91 -7.21
CA LEU A 61 -9.87 12.97 -8.23
C LEU A 61 -10.47 13.25 -9.60
N SER A 62 -9.66 13.88 -10.45
CA SER A 62 -9.99 13.96 -11.86
C SER A 62 -10.00 12.56 -12.44
N LEU A 63 -10.92 12.30 -13.36
CA LEU A 63 -10.93 11.00 -14.04
C LEU A 63 -9.56 10.83 -14.71
N GLY A 64 -8.92 9.69 -14.51
CA GLY A 64 -7.73 9.29 -15.30
C GLY A 64 -6.46 9.38 -14.52
N GLU A 65 -6.56 10.00 -13.35
CA GLU A 65 -5.47 10.01 -12.40
C GLU A 65 -5.18 8.59 -11.88
N PRO A 66 -3.93 8.28 -11.51
CA PRO A 66 -3.60 7.04 -10.83
C PRO A 66 -4.45 6.85 -9.56
N TYR A 67 -5.01 5.66 -9.38
CA TYR A 67 -5.99 5.40 -8.32
C TYR A 67 -5.53 4.34 -7.30
N CYS A 68 -4.25 3.97 -7.25
CA CYS A 68 -3.78 2.91 -6.35
C CYS A 68 -4.15 3.19 -4.87
N ALA A 69 -3.86 4.39 -4.37
CA ALA A 69 -4.21 4.82 -3.03
C ALA A 69 -5.72 5.05 -2.84
N ALA A 70 -6.39 5.58 -3.87
CA ALA A 70 -7.82 5.79 -3.86
C ALA A 70 -8.60 4.47 -3.77
N GLY A 71 -8.17 3.42 -4.47
CA GLY A 71 -8.77 2.08 -4.42
C GLY A 71 -8.61 1.42 -3.05
N VAL A 72 -7.44 1.55 -2.42
CA VAL A 72 -7.24 1.06 -1.04
C VAL A 72 -8.14 1.83 -0.06
N TYR A 73 -8.20 3.16 -0.16
CA TYR A 73 -9.09 3.97 0.69
C TYR A 73 -10.57 3.64 0.45
N TYR A 74 -10.97 3.45 -0.82
CA TYR A 74 -12.32 3.03 -1.21
C TYR A 74 -12.75 1.76 -0.45
N CYS A 75 -11.87 0.76 -0.34
CA CYS A 75 -12.21 -0.47 0.38
C CYS A 75 -12.50 -0.23 1.87
N PHE A 76 -11.72 0.61 2.54
CA PHE A 76 -12.00 1.02 3.92
C PHE A 76 -13.28 1.82 4.04
N ALA A 77 -13.53 2.68 3.07
CA ALA A 77 -14.69 3.54 3.06
C ALA A 77 -15.99 2.73 2.90
N ILE A 78 -16.07 1.86 1.89
CA ILE A 78 -17.24 0.99 1.73
C ILE A 78 -17.44 0.10 2.96
N ALA A 79 -16.36 -0.41 3.57
CA ALA A 79 -16.47 -1.17 4.82
C ALA A 79 -17.03 -0.34 5.98
N ALA A 80 -16.56 0.91 6.14
CA ALA A 80 -17.06 1.81 7.17
C ALA A 80 -18.56 2.12 6.97
N ASP A 81 -19.00 2.35 5.72
CA ASP A 81 -20.42 2.60 5.42
C ASP A 81 -21.29 1.38 5.76
N SER A 82 -20.86 0.18 5.35
CA SER A 82 -21.57 -1.07 5.64
C SER A 82 -21.69 -1.36 7.13
N LEU A 83 -20.70 -0.93 7.91
CA LEU A 83 -20.66 -1.06 9.37
C LEU A 83 -21.28 0.16 10.09
N LYS A 84 -21.88 1.11 9.36
CA LYS A 84 -22.48 2.35 9.87
C LYS A 84 -21.51 3.18 10.73
N LEU A 85 -20.23 3.18 10.38
CA LEU A 85 -19.19 3.94 11.05
C LEU A 85 -18.99 5.32 10.42
N SER A 86 -18.49 6.25 11.24
CA SER A 86 -17.95 7.52 10.73
C SER A 86 -16.70 7.29 9.88
N ARG A 87 -16.48 8.17 8.89
CA ARG A 87 -15.25 8.20 8.07
C ARG A 87 -13.99 8.46 8.90
N THR A 88 -14.14 9.03 10.09
CA THR A 88 -13.03 9.26 11.05
C THR A 88 -12.46 7.96 11.59
N GLU A 89 -13.21 6.86 11.54
CA GLU A 89 -12.77 5.52 11.96
C GLU A 89 -11.85 4.84 10.93
N ILE A 90 -11.73 5.39 9.72
CA ILE A 90 -10.84 4.85 8.69
C ILE A 90 -9.39 5.07 9.14
N PRO A 91 -8.59 3.99 9.30
CA PRO A 91 -7.29 4.08 9.96
C PRO A 91 -6.24 4.79 9.08
N ILE A 92 -6.46 4.93 7.77
CA ILE A 92 -5.50 5.55 6.85
C ILE A 92 -5.95 6.94 6.41
N ALA A 93 -5.00 7.84 6.17
CA ALA A 93 -5.32 9.18 5.70
C ALA A 93 -6.07 9.16 4.36
N LYS A 94 -7.05 10.06 4.22
CA LYS A 94 -7.70 10.34 2.94
C LYS A 94 -6.76 11.13 2.02
N SER A 95 -5.85 10.43 1.34
CA SER A 95 -4.87 11.03 0.42
C SER A 95 -4.72 10.20 -0.86
N PRO A 96 -4.64 10.83 -2.04
CA PRO A 96 -4.38 10.11 -3.30
C PRO A 96 -2.92 9.68 -3.45
N LEU A 97 -2.04 10.08 -2.53
CA LEU A 97 -0.61 9.77 -2.58
C LEU A 97 -0.29 8.64 -1.59
N ALA A 98 0.14 7.49 -2.10
CA ALA A 98 0.61 6.35 -1.28
C ALA A 98 1.65 6.77 -0.23
N ASN A 99 2.58 7.62 -0.65
CA ASN A 99 3.60 8.21 0.21
C ASN A 99 3.04 9.17 1.28
N GLY A 100 1.95 9.87 0.99
CA GLY A 100 1.25 10.73 1.94
C GLY A 100 0.54 9.90 3.03
N ILE A 101 -0.10 8.79 2.63
CA ILE A 101 -0.68 7.81 3.55
C ILE A 101 0.40 7.27 4.50
N TYR A 102 1.58 6.91 3.97
CA TYR A 102 2.69 6.44 4.79
C TYR A 102 3.23 7.51 5.75
N THR A 103 3.43 8.75 5.29
CA THR A 103 3.87 9.84 6.18
C THR A 103 2.90 10.03 7.34
N ASN A 104 1.59 10.00 7.09
CA ASN A 104 0.57 10.09 8.15
C ASN A 104 0.63 8.89 9.11
N ALA A 105 0.76 7.66 8.58
CA ALA A 105 0.88 6.45 9.40
C ALA A 105 2.15 6.46 10.26
N LYS A 106 3.28 6.96 9.72
CA LYS A 106 4.52 7.14 10.49
C LYS A 106 4.37 8.16 11.62
N ALA A 107 3.61 9.23 11.40
CA ALA A 107 3.42 10.28 12.41
C ALA A 107 2.54 9.83 13.59
N LYS A 108 1.56 8.95 13.36
CA LYS A 108 0.60 8.51 14.40
C LYS A 108 0.83 7.08 14.92
N GLY A 109 1.56 6.27 14.16
CA GLY A 109 1.75 4.86 14.43
C GLY A 109 2.98 4.58 15.29
N LYS A 110 3.01 3.39 15.87
CA LYS A 110 4.18 2.89 16.62
C LYS A 110 5.12 2.16 15.67
N ARG A 111 6.41 2.50 15.68
CA ARG A 111 7.42 1.73 14.94
C ARG A 111 7.49 0.30 15.50
N THR A 112 7.48 -0.70 14.62
CA THR A 112 7.54 -2.12 14.96
C THR A 112 8.61 -2.83 14.14
N ILE A 113 8.88 -4.09 14.47
CA ILE A 113 9.78 -4.96 13.70
C ILE A 113 9.33 -5.00 12.25
N TYR A 114 10.29 -4.92 11.31
CA TYR A 114 10.04 -5.01 9.87
C TYR A 114 9.67 -6.44 9.47
N LYS A 115 8.45 -6.85 9.79
CA LYS A 115 7.87 -8.14 9.46
C LYS A 115 6.48 -7.91 8.87
N VAL A 116 6.34 -8.24 7.59
CA VAL A 116 5.05 -8.13 6.90
C VAL A 116 4.04 -9.13 7.47
N LYS A 117 2.80 -8.69 7.63
CA LYS A 117 1.66 -9.51 8.06
C LYS A 117 0.52 -9.40 7.03
N ARG A 118 -0.44 -10.32 7.10
CA ARG A 118 -1.72 -10.15 6.38
C ARG A 118 -2.37 -8.83 6.80
N HIS A 119 -3.08 -8.19 5.88
CA HIS A 119 -3.67 -6.87 5.97
C HIS A 119 -2.71 -5.68 5.92
N ASP A 120 -1.40 -5.87 6.11
CA ASP A 120 -0.44 -4.77 5.99
C ASP A 120 -0.53 -4.10 4.59
N LEU A 121 -0.23 -2.81 4.54
CA LEU A 121 -0.09 -2.06 3.29
C LEU A 121 1.40 -1.86 2.97
N ILE A 122 1.82 -2.29 1.79
CA ILE A 122 3.18 -2.08 1.30
C ILE A 122 3.22 -0.76 0.54
N ILE A 123 4.16 0.11 0.91
CA ILE A 123 4.34 1.43 0.28
C ILE A 123 5.64 1.43 -0.51
N TRP A 124 5.52 1.62 -1.82
CA TRP A 124 6.64 1.76 -2.75
C TRP A 124 6.91 3.24 -3.04
N ARG A 125 8.18 3.59 -3.24
CA ARG A 125 8.61 4.94 -3.61
C ARG A 125 9.53 4.91 -4.83
N LYS A 126 9.28 5.82 -5.78
CA LYS A 126 10.15 6.05 -6.94
C LYS A 126 11.20 7.12 -6.59
N GLY A 127 12.45 6.69 -6.37
CA GLY A 127 13.55 7.61 -6.00
C GLY A 127 13.20 8.50 -4.81
N LYS A 128 13.42 9.83 -4.95
CA LYS A 128 13.03 10.83 -3.94
C LYS A 128 11.63 11.42 -4.17
N SER A 129 10.87 10.93 -5.15
CA SER A 129 9.56 11.49 -5.53
C SER A 129 8.51 11.42 -4.41
N ARG A 130 7.53 12.33 -4.49
CA ARG A 130 6.27 12.24 -3.74
C ARG A 130 5.34 11.15 -4.27
N PHE A 131 5.54 10.70 -5.51
CA PHE A 131 4.77 9.61 -6.10
C PHE A 131 5.28 8.24 -5.63
N GLY A 132 4.35 7.30 -5.56
CA GLY A 132 4.61 5.95 -5.07
C GLY A 132 3.47 5.02 -5.44
N HIS A 133 3.53 3.80 -4.93
CA HIS A 133 2.49 2.80 -5.12
C HIS A 133 2.12 2.17 -3.78
N ILE A 134 0.89 1.72 -3.64
CA ILE A 134 0.39 1.06 -2.44
C ILE A 134 -0.35 -0.20 -2.84
N GLU A 135 -0.05 -1.29 -2.14
CA GLU A 135 -0.70 -2.57 -2.32
C GLU A 135 -1.08 -3.16 -0.96
N ARG A 136 -2.22 -3.85 -0.89
CA ARG A 136 -2.68 -4.51 0.33
C ARG A 136 -2.23 -5.96 0.35
N VAL A 137 -1.55 -6.39 1.41
CA VAL A 137 -1.16 -7.78 1.61
C VAL A 137 -2.37 -8.61 2.01
N ILE A 138 -2.66 -9.65 1.22
CA ILE A 138 -3.70 -10.64 1.53
C ILE A 138 -3.11 -11.97 2.02
N GLU A 139 -1.82 -12.19 1.79
CA GLU A 139 -1.12 -13.38 2.24
C GLU A 139 0.39 -13.19 2.32
N VAL A 140 1.00 -13.79 3.34
CA VAL A 140 2.45 -13.83 3.53
C VAL A 140 2.95 -15.21 3.11
N LEU A 141 3.93 -15.24 2.23
CA LEU A 141 4.56 -16.43 1.69
C LEU A 141 6.01 -16.55 2.23
N PRO A 142 6.66 -17.72 2.09
CA PRO A 142 8.05 -17.89 2.53
C PRO A 142 9.03 -16.89 1.90
N ARG A 143 10.13 -16.61 2.62
CA ARG A 143 11.28 -15.83 2.13
C ARG A 143 10.93 -14.39 1.69
N GLY A 144 10.05 -13.74 2.45
CA GLY A 144 9.64 -12.35 2.22
C GLY A 144 8.72 -12.16 1.01
N ASN A 145 8.21 -13.24 0.43
CA ASN A 145 7.22 -13.15 -0.63
C ASN A 145 5.83 -12.85 -0.03
N VAL A 146 4.99 -12.16 -0.80
CA VAL A 146 3.60 -11.88 -0.42
C VAL A 146 2.69 -11.94 -1.64
N ARG A 147 1.41 -12.23 -1.41
CA ARG A 147 0.33 -11.93 -2.37
C ARG A 147 -0.38 -10.66 -1.94
N THR A 148 -0.61 -9.77 -2.89
CA THR A 148 -1.29 -8.49 -2.66
C THR A 148 -2.49 -8.33 -3.59
N VAL A 149 -3.46 -7.52 -3.16
CA VAL A 149 -4.38 -6.85 -4.09
C VAL A 149 -3.74 -5.52 -4.47
N ALA A 150 -3.52 -5.33 -5.77
CA ALA A 150 -2.90 -4.13 -6.32
C ALA A 150 -3.88 -3.42 -7.24
N PHE A 151 -4.16 -2.15 -6.91
CA PHE A 151 -5.01 -1.26 -7.69
C PHE A 151 -4.15 -0.47 -8.66
N ASN A 152 -4.66 -0.17 -9.86
CA ASN A 152 -3.95 0.59 -10.88
C ASN A 152 -2.64 -0.09 -11.31
N VAL A 153 -2.74 -1.35 -11.68
CA VAL A 153 -1.63 -2.14 -12.24
C VAL A 153 -2.06 -2.76 -13.56
N ARG A 154 -1.09 -3.14 -14.41
CA ARG A 154 -1.40 -3.91 -15.62
C ARG A 154 -1.89 -5.32 -15.27
N SER A 155 -2.57 -6.02 -16.17
CA SER A 155 -2.89 -7.44 -15.97
C SER A 155 -1.61 -8.27 -16.09
N PRO A 156 -1.45 -9.35 -15.29
CA PRO A 156 -0.37 -10.30 -15.47
C PRO A 156 -0.45 -11.06 -16.80
N ASN A 157 -1.67 -11.26 -17.33
CA ASN A 157 -1.90 -12.04 -18.55
C ASN A 157 -1.95 -11.18 -19.81
N ASN A 158 -2.26 -9.88 -19.67
CA ASN A 158 -2.28 -8.95 -20.80
C ASN A 158 -1.81 -7.56 -20.36
N PRO A 159 -0.56 -7.16 -20.67
CA PRO A 159 -0.01 -5.89 -20.19
C PRO A 159 -0.69 -4.64 -20.75
N LYS A 160 -1.53 -4.76 -21.79
CA LYS A 160 -2.33 -3.65 -22.33
C LYS A 160 -3.53 -3.30 -21.44
N ILE A 161 -3.96 -4.23 -20.59
CA ILE A 161 -5.13 -4.06 -19.73
C ILE A 161 -4.68 -3.52 -18.36
N GLY A 162 -5.19 -2.36 -17.96
CA GLY A 162 -5.06 -1.83 -16.59
C GLY A 162 -6.23 -2.25 -15.70
N GLY A 163 -6.03 -2.25 -14.38
CA GLY A 163 -7.09 -2.65 -13.45
C GLY A 163 -6.61 -3.02 -12.06
N VAL A 164 -7.42 -3.86 -11.39
CA VAL A 164 -7.18 -4.41 -10.06
C VAL A 164 -6.86 -5.90 -10.17
N PHE A 165 -5.67 -6.28 -9.74
CA PHE A 165 -5.18 -7.65 -9.91
C PHE A 165 -4.42 -8.13 -8.67
N ILE A 166 -4.34 -9.46 -8.55
CA ILE A 166 -3.43 -10.09 -7.58
C ILE A 166 -2.00 -9.92 -8.08
N ARG A 167 -1.09 -9.51 -7.19
CA ARG A 167 0.35 -9.44 -7.48
C ARG A 167 1.14 -10.26 -6.47
N ARG A 168 2.17 -10.94 -6.96
CA ARG A 168 3.22 -11.52 -6.11
C ARG A 168 4.34 -10.50 -6.00
N ARG A 169 4.73 -10.17 -4.78
CA ARG A 169 5.84 -9.25 -4.48
C ARG A 169 6.83 -9.92 -3.55
N ASN A 170 8.06 -9.45 -3.56
CA ASN A 170 9.03 -9.76 -2.53
C ASN A 170 9.38 -8.47 -1.77
N ILE A 171 9.29 -8.48 -0.44
CA ILE A 171 9.55 -7.28 0.37
C ILE A 171 11.04 -6.89 0.41
N HIS A 172 11.91 -7.74 -0.13
CA HIS A 172 13.34 -7.50 -0.27
C HIS A 172 13.72 -7.01 -1.67
N SER A 173 12.83 -7.07 -2.67
CA SER A 173 13.10 -6.68 -4.06
C SER A 173 12.61 -5.27 -4.42
N PHE A 174 13.00 -4.81 -5.61
CA PHE A 174 12.49 -3.60 -6.24
C PHE A 174 11.23 -3.88 -7.08
N LEU A 175 10.49 -2.83 -7.42
CA LEU A 175 9.35 -2.84 -8.34
C LEU A 175 9.50 -1.69 -9.36
N ASN A 176 9.92 -1.97 -10.59
CA ASN A 176 10.11 -0.95 -11.66
C ASN A 176 10.91 0.28 -11.19
N ALA A 177 12.11 0.03 -10.65
CA ALA A 177 12.99 1.03 -10.01
C ALA A 177 12.42 1.71 -8.73
N MET A 178 11.25 1.29 -8.24
CA MET A 178 10.76 1.66 -6.92
C MET A 178 11.32 0.73 -5.86
N HIS A 179 11.64 1.28 -4.69
CA HIS A 179 11.98 0.53 -3.50
C HIS A 179 10.83 0.62 -2.49
N ILE A 180 10.79 -0.31 -1.54
CA ILE A 180 9.84 -0.21 -0.43
C ILE A 180 10.27 0.93 0.47
N ARG A 181 9.39 1.92 0.60
CA ARG A 181 9.52 3.00 1.56
C ARG A 181 9.27 2.52 2.98
N GLY A 182 8.27 1.67 3.14
CA GLY A 182 7.92 1.08 4.42
C GLY A 182 6.61 0.30 4.35
N ILE A 183 6.22 -0.24 5.50
CA ILE A 183 5.00 -1.02 5.67
C ILE A 183 4.10 -0.32 6.69
N ILE A 184 2.81 -0.23 6.39
CA ILE A 184 1.79 0.18 7.35
C ILE A 184 1.12 -1.09 7.84
N GLY A 185 1.21 -1.34 9.15
CA GLY A 185 0.52 -2.44 9.81
C GLY A 185 -0.65 -1.96 10.65
N PHE A 186 -1.46 -2.90 11.11
CA PHE A 186 -2.65 -2.60 11.90
C PHE A 186 -2.63 -3.35 13.24
N SER A 187 -2.84 -2.63 14.34
CA SER A 187 -3.20 -3.18 15.64
C SER A 187 -4.72 -3.16 15.77
N HIS A 188 -5.30 -4.21 16.34
CA HIS A 188 -6.74 -4.33 16.51
C HIS A 188 -7.19 -3.81 17.87
N VAL A 189 -8.25 -3.01 17.89
CA VAL A 189 -9.05 -2.79 19.10
C VAL A 189 -10.18 -3.82 19.09
N GLN A 190 -10.22 -4.69 20.09
CA GLN A 190 -11.42 -5.46 20.39
C GLN A 190 -12.42 -4.48 21.00
N HIS A 191 -13.59 -4.36 20.38
CA HIS A 191 -14.75 -3.70 20.96
C HIS A 191 -15.77 -4.77 21.32
#